data_AF-A0A9E3JQE8-F1
#
_entry.id   AF-A0A9E3JQE8-F1
#
_cell.length_a   1.000
_cell.length_b   1.000
_cell.length_c   1.000
_cell.angle_alpha   90.00
_cell.angle_beta   90.00
_cell.angle_gamma   90.00
#
_symmetry.space_group_name_H-M   'P 1'
#
loop_
_entity.id
_entity.type
_entity.pdbx_description
1 polymer ?
#
loop_
_entity_poly.entity_id
_entity_poly.type
_entity_poly.pdbx_seq_one_letter_code
_entity_poly.pdbx_strand_id
1 'polypeptide(L)'
;MTDLVLRDIDPQLAARIRKVSETNGWTLHETILHLIERGLFASEGGALRFDSSETDVMQSVIAALETVPNDPGFALIGRTDAPAVAPHDPRPATSFDQAEIERFLDSVPKGAGLGQGD
;
A
#
# COMPACT_ATOMS: atom_id res chain seq x y z
N MET A 1 13.68 5.18 29.51
CA MET A 1 14.97 5.82 29.15
C MET A 1 14.83 6.49 27.78
N THR A 2 13.95 7.50 27.64
CA THR A 2 13.71 8.20 26.36
C THR A 2 13.69 9.72 26.48
N ASP A 3 13.69 10.23 27.70
CA ASP A 3 13.52 11.66 27.98
C ASP A 3 14.78 12.48 27.64
N LEU A 4 15.96 11.83 27.61
CA LEU A 4 17.26 12.46 27.40
C LEU A 4 17.60 12.71 25.93
N VAL A 5 16.98 11.99 24.98
CA VAL A 5 17.41 12.03 23.56
C VAL A 5 16.71 13.14 22.78
N LEU A 6 15.49 13.52 23.14
CA LEU A 6 14.68 14.47 22.37
C LEU A 6 15.02 15.95 22.60
N ARG A 7 15.75 16.29 23.68
CA ARG A 7 15.97 17.69 24.08
C ARG A 7 16.92 18.45 23.15
N ASP A 8 17.86 17.76 22.53
CA ASP A 8 18.88 18.35 21.65
C ASP A 8 18.60 18.09 20.15
N ILE A 9 17.41 17.60 19.82
CA ILE A 9 17.02 17.32 18.44
C ILE A 9 16.56 18.60 17.76
N ASP A 10 17.11 18.85 16.56
CA ASP A 10 16.68 19.92 15.68
C ASP A 10 15.14 19.94 15.51
N PRO A 11 14.47 21.11 15.62
CA PRO A 11 13.02 21.19 15.52
C PRO A 11 12.42 20.63 14.22
N GLN A 12 13.13 20.72 13.08
CA GLN A 12 12.66 20.13 11.83
C GLN A 12 12.75 18.60 11.88
N LEU A 13 13.81 18.05 12.45
CA LEU A 13 13.93 16.61 12.66
C LEU A 13 12.87 16.09 13.62
N ALA A 14 12.59 16.80 14.71
CA ALA A 14 11.51 16.45 15.65
C ALA A 14 10.13 16.43 14.97
N ALA A 15 9.84 17.43 14.11
CA ALA A 15 8.61 17.47 13.34
C ALA A 15 8.49 16.29 12.36
N ARG A 16 9.60 15.90 11.72
CA ARG A 16 9.63 14.72 10.83
C ARG A 16 9.38 13.42 11.60
N ILE A 17 10.00 13.23 12.76
CA ILE A 17 9.79 12.05 13.61
C ILE A 17 8.31 11.98 14.02
N ARG A 18 7.70 13.10 14.42
CA ARG A 18 6.28 13.15 14.77
C ARG A 18 5.37 12.79 13.59
N LYS A 19 5.66 13.28 12.39
CA LYS A 19 4.91 12.90 11.19
C LYS A 19 4.97 11.39 10.94
N VAL A 20 6.14 10.77 11.15
CA VAL A 20 6.30 9.31 11.03
C VAL A 20 5.49 8.57 12.07
N SER A 21 5.48 9.05 13.33
CA SER A 21 4.68 8.42 14.40
C SER A 21 3.19 8.46 14.08
N GLU A 22 2.68 9.62 13.65
CA GLU A 22 1.27 9.81 13.25
C GLU A 22 0.87 8.92 12.07
N THR A 23 1.74 8.84 11.05
CA THR A 23 1.47 8.04 9.84
C THR A 23 1.37 6.54 10.14
N ASN A 24 2.14 6.04 11.11
CA ASN A 24 2.19 4.63 11.44
C ASN A 24 1.35 4.26 12.68
N GLY A 25 0.70 5.24 13.33
CA GLY A 25 -0.05 5.03 14.56
C GLY A 25 0.82 4.63 15.76
N TRP A 26 2.11 4.96 15.73
CA TRP A 26 3.07 4.61 16.78
C TRP A 26 3.18 5.71 17.82
N THR A 27 3.55 5.33 19.05
CA THR A 27 4.02 6.29 20.04
C THR A 27 5.36 6.90 19.59
N LEU A 28 5.68 8.07 20.14
CA LEU A 28 6.97 8.72 19.85
C LEU A 28 8.17 7.85 20.27
N HIS A 29 8.02 7.12 21.39
CA HIS A 29 9.02 6.18 21.88
C HIS A 29 9.27 5.04 20.88
N GLU A 30 8.20 4.35 20.47
CA GLU A 30 8.29 3.27 19.47
C GLU A 30 8.89 3.78 18.17
N THR A 31 8.46 4.96 17.72
CA THR A 31 8.97 5.56 16.48
C THR A 31 10.48 5.77 16.54
N ILE A 32 10.99 6.33 17.64
CA ILE A 32 12.43 6.56 17.82
C ILE A 32 13.19 5.25 17.85
N LEU A 33 12.69 4.24 18.56
CA LEU A 33 13.32 2.91 18.62
C LEU A 33 13.46 2.31 17.21
N HIS A 34 12.36 2.26 16.44
CA HIS A 34 12.37 1.72 15.08
C HIS A 34 13.27 2.51 14.13
N LEU A 35 13.32 3.84 14.27
CA LEU A 35 14.18 4.70 13.45
C LEU A 35 15.66 4.47 13.78
N ILE A 36 16.02 4.27 15.04
CA ILE A 36 17.40 3.96 15.46
C ILE A 36 17.80 2.56 14.95
N GLU A 37 16.94 1.55 15.11
CA GLU A 37 17.21 0.19 14.62
C GLU A 37 17.41 0.17 13.11
N ARG A 38 16.51 0.80 12.35
CA ARG A 38 16.66 0.91 10.89
C ARG A 38 17.86 1.75 10.48
N GLY A 39 18.16 2.82 11.21
CA GLY A 39 19.32 3.67 10.95
C GLY A 39 20.64 2.93 11.17
N LEU A 40 20.72 2.15 12.26
CA LEU A 40 21.85 1.28 12.55
C LEU A 40 22.00 0.22 11.47
N PHE A 41 20.93 -0.50 11.15
CA PHE A 41 20.92 -1.49 10.09
C PHE A 41 21.38 -0.91 8.74
N ALA A 42 20.89 0.26 8.36
CA ALA A 42 21.33 0.95 7.14
C ALA A 42 22.81 1.34 7.19
N SER A 43 23.31 1.80 8.35
CA SER A 43 24.72 2.18 8.54
C SER A 43 25.68 0.99 8.48
N GLU A 44 25.20 -0.20 8.88
CA GLU A 44 25.94 -1.47 8.81
C GLU A 44 25.90 -2.11 7.41
N GLY A 45 25.26 -1.44 6.43
CA GLY A 45 25.18 -1.92 5.05
C GLY A 45 23.89 -2.65 4.71
N GLY A 46 22.91 -2.71 5.62
CA GLY A 46 21.58 -3.28 5.42
C GLY A 46 20.64 -2.49 4.50
N ALA A 47 21.16 -1.62 3.63
CA ALA A 47 20.34 -1.15 2.52
C ALA A 47 19.98 -2.34 1.62
N LEU A 48 18.84 -2.26 0.92
CA LEU A 48 18.43 -3.15 -0.16
C LEU A 48 19.43 -3.01 -1.34
N ARG A 49 20.69 -3.37 -1.11
CA ARG A 49 21.67 -3.52 -2.17
C ARG A 49 21.39 -4.89 -2.71
N PHE A 50 20.89 -4.93 -3.93
CA PHE A 50 21.02 -6.14 -4.72
C PHE A 50 22.48 -6.56 -4.64
N ASP A 51 22.73 -7.79 -4.23
CA ASP A 51 24.07 -8.31 -4.39
C ASP A 51 24.43 -8.36 -5.89
N SER A 52 25.68 -8.68 -6.20
CA SER A 52 26.12 -8.66 -7.61
C SER A 52 25.26 -9.61 -8.47
N SER A 53 24.81 -10.74 -7.92
CA SER A 53 23.99 -11.72 -8.65
C SER A 53 22.57 -11.24 -8.88
N GLU A 54 21.94 -10.63 -7.87
CA GLU A 54 20.60 -10.04 -8.02
C GLU A 54 20.62 -8.84 -8.97
N THR A 55 21.72 -8.07 -8.96
CA THR A 55 21.92 -6.96 -9.89
C THR A 55 22.00 -7.48 -11.33
N ASP A 56 22.78 -8.52 -11.58
CA ASP A 56 22.91 -9.13 -12.92
C ASP A 56 21.57 -9.69 -13.41
N VAL A 57 20.82 -10.36 -12.53
CA VAL A 57 19.47 -10.85 -12.85
C VAL A 57 18.53 -9.69 -13.18
N MET A 58 18.51 -8.63 -12.37
CA MET A 58 17.67 -7.46 -12.62
C MET A 58 18.02 -6.77 -13.94
N GLN A 59 19.31 -6.63 -14.26
CA GLN A 59 19.77 -6.09 -15.54
C GLN A 59 19.32 -6.98 -16.72
N SER A 60 19.36 -8.30 -16.57
CA SER A 60 18.88 -9.23 -17.60
C SER A 60 17.37 -9.11 -17.85
N VAL A 61 16.57 -8.88 -16.79
CA VAL A 61 15.12 -8.70 -16.89
C VAL A 61 14.79 -7.39 -17.60
N ILE A 62 15.46 -6.29 -17.24
CA ILE A 62 15.27 -5.00 -17.89
C ILE A 62 15.63 -5.10 -19.38
N ALA A 63 16.78 -5.69 -19.70
CA ALA A 63 17.21 -5.88 -21.09
C ALA A 63 16.18 -6.71 -21.89
N ALA A 64 15.61 -7.75 -21.29
CA ALA A 64 14.56 -8.53 -21.93
C ALA A 64 13.28 -7.71 -22.19
N LEU A 65 12.86 -6.87 -21.24
CA LEU A 65 11.69 -6.00 -21.39
C LEU A 65 11.88 -4.92 -22.46
N GLU A 66 13.11 -4.39 -22.63
CA GLU A 66 13.42 -3.42 -23.68
C GLU A 66 13.35 -4.01 -25.09
N THR A 67 13.52 -5.33 -25.24
CA THR A 67 13.37 -5.99 -26.54
C THR A 67 11.92 -6.14 -26.99
N VAL A 68 10.96 -5.86 -26.10
CA VAL A 68 9.53 -5.93 -26.43
C VAL A 68 9.20 -4.79 -27.40
N PRO A 69 8.67 -5.08 -28.60
CA PRO A 69 8.30 -4.05 -29.56
C PRO A 69 7.23 -3.12 -28.97
N ASN A 70 7.46 -1.80 -29.04
CA ASN A 70 6.45 -0.78 -28.76
C ASN A 70 5.42 -0.72 -29.90
N ASP A 71 4.66 -1.79 -30.08
CA ASP A 71 3.58 -1.85 -31.06
C ASP A 71 2.29 -1.23 -30.46
N PRO A 72 1.69 -0.21 -31.12
CA PRO A 72 0.39 0.33 -30.72
C PRO A 72 -0.71 -0.73 -30.56
N GLY A 73 -0.57 -1.88 -31.22
CA GLY A 73 -1.46 -3.04 -31.12
C GLY A 73 -1.53 -3.67 -29.73
N PHE A 74 -0.43 -3.68 -28.96
CA PHE A 74 -0.46 -4.20 -27.59
C PHE A 74 -1.31 -3.33 -26.65
N ALA A 75 -1.37 -2.01 -26.90
CA ALA A 75 -2.24 -1.08 -26.17
C ALA A 75 -3.73 -1.20 -26.56
N LEU A 76 -4.06 -2.02 -27.56
CA LEU A 76 -5.42 -2.31 -28.01
C LEU A 76 -5.92 -3.68 -27.51
N ILE A 77 -5.04 -4.55 -27.01
CA ILE A 77 -5.43 -5.83 -26.42
C ILE A 77 -6.18 -5.56 -25.10
N GLY A 78 -7.48 -5.86 -25.08
CA GLY A 78 -8.40 -5.61 -23.96
C GLY A 78 -9.44 -4.51 -24.19
N ARG A 79 -9.35 -3.75 -25.29
CA ARG A 79 -10.38 -2.76 -25.66
C ARG A 79 -11.46 -3.41 -26.50
N THR A 80 -12.30 -4.24 -25.87
CA THR A 80 -13.61 -4.54 -26.44
C THR A 80 -14.41 -3.25 -26.46
N ASP A 81 -15.00 -2.89 -27.60
CA ASP A 81 -15.88 -1.72 -27.73
C ASP A 81 -16.84 -1.66 -26.55
N ALA A 82 -16.65 -0.69 -25.65
CA ALA A 82 -17.59 -0.45 -24.57
C ALA A 82 -18.93 -0.05 -25.21
N PRO A 83 -20.05 -0.71 -24.87
CA PRO A 83 -21.35 -0.25 -25.34
C PRO A 83 -21.54 1.21 -24.89
N ALA A 84 -22.05 2.04 -25.79
CA ALA A 84 -22.22 3.47 -25.61
C ALA A 84 -22.79 3.79 -24.22
N VAL A 85 -21.96 4.41 -23.38
CA VAL A 85 -22.34 4.88 -22.05
C VAL A 85 -23.42 5.95 -22.26
N ALA A 86 -24.65 5.64 -21.82
CA ALA A 86 -25.72 6.62 -21.71
C ALA A 86 -25.27 7.80 -20.82
N PRO A 87 -25.84 9.01 -20.98
CA PRO A 87 -25.34 10.22 -20.35
C PRO A 87 -25.15 10.07 -18.83
N HIS A 88 -23.93 10.31 -18.37
CA HIS A 88 -23.54 10.28 -16.96
C HIS A 88 -24.22 11.44 -16.20
N ASP A 89 -25.11 11.12 -15.27
CA ASP A 89 -25.64 12.05 -14.26
C ASP A 89 -24.47 12.51 -13.36
N PRO A 90 -24.15 13.81 -13.24
CA PRO A 90 -22.91 14.28 -12.60
C PRO A 90 -22.93 14.24 -11.06
N ARG A 91 -23.79 13.42 -10.44
CA ARG A 91 -23.79 13.28 -8.99
C ARG A 91 -22.56 12.47 -8.55
N PRO A 92 -21.73 12.97 -7.63
CA PRO A 92 -20.65 12.18 -7.06
C PRO A 92 -21.24 10.95 -6.34
N ALA A 93 -20.62 9.78 -6.52
CA ALA A 93 -20.98 8.53 -5.84
C ALA A 93 -20.62 8.56 -4.33
N THR A 94 -21.07 9.60 -3.63
CA THR A 94 -20.85 9.79 -2.18
C THR A 94 -22.04 9.32 -1.34
N SER A 95 -23.09 8.76 -1.95
CA SER A 95 -24.21 8.17 -1.23
C SER A 95 -24.16 6.65 -1.32
N PHE A 96 -23.86 6.00 -0.19
CA PHE A 96 -24.20 4.60 0.02
C PHE A 96 -25.70 4.54 0.35
N ASP A 97 -26.50 3.86 -0.49
CA ASP A 97 -27.92 3.66 -0.20
C ASP A 97 -28.07 2.58 0.87
N GLN A 98 -28.36 3.00 2.10
CA GLN A 98 -28.50 2.10 3.23
C GLN A 98 -29.63 1.07 3.04
N ALA A 99 -30.67 1.43 2.28
CA ALA A 99 -31.77 0.52 1.98
C ALA A 99 -31.39 -0.57 0.95
N GLU A 100 -30.33 -0.37 0.18
CA GLU A 100 -29.76 -1.38 -0.71
C GLU A 100 -28.96 -2.42 0.08
N ILE A 101 -28.17 -1.96 1.06
CA ILE A 101 -27.38 -2.82 1.94
C ILE A 101 -28.29 -3.73 2.78
N GLU A 102 -29.37 -3.19 3.34
CA GLU A 102 -30.33 -3.99 4.13
C GLU A 102 -31.01 -5.07 3.29
N ARG A 103 -31.40 -4.75 2.05
CA ARG A 103 -31.96 -5.73 1.11
C ARG A 103 -30.97 -6.82 0.75
N PHE A 104 -29.72 -6.45 0.56
CA PHE A 104 -28.65 -7.40 0.29
C PHE A 104 -28.46 -8.35 1.47
N LEU A 105 -28.35 -7.83 2.70
CA LEU A 105 -28.18 -8.63 3.91
C LEU A 105 -29.35 -9.60 4.16
N ASP A 106 -30.57 -9.20 3.85
CA ASP A 106 -31.75 -10.07 3.94
C ASP A 106 -31.79 -11.15 2.85
N SER A 107 -31.20 -10.88 1.68
CA SER A 107 -31.12 -11.85 0.58
C SER A 107 -30.03 -12.91 0.77
N VAL A 108 -29.07 -12.66 1.67
CA VAL A 108 -28.02 -13.63 1.98
C VAL A 108 -28.64 -14.77 2.79
N PRO A 109 -28.62 -16.03 2.30
CA PRO A 109 -29.10 -17.16 3.07
C PRO A 109 -28.24 -17.28 4.33
N LYS A 110 -28.85 -17.05 5.50
CA LYS A 110 -28.19 -17.28 6.80
C LYS A 110 -27.92 -18.77 6.87
N GLY A 111 -26.66 -19.16 6.73
CA GLY A 111 -26.22 -20.55 6.70
C GLY A 111 -26.87 -21.36 7.80
N ALA A 112 -27.52 -22.47 7.41
CA ALA A 112 -28.04 -23.47 8.31
C ALA A 112 -26.92 -23.93 9.27
N GLY A 113 -27.27 -24.03 10.55
CA GLY A 113 -26.34 -24.21 11.66
C GLY A 113 -25.28 -25.29 11.43
N LEU A 114 -24.02 -24.86 11.44
CA LEU A 114 -22.91 -25.76 11.76
C LEU A 114 -22.86 -25.91 13.28
N GLY A 115 -23.37 -27.02 13.80
CA GLY A 115 -23.01 -27.55 15.12
C GLY A 115 -24.10 -27.56 16.19
N GLN A 116 -24.84 -28.68 16.26
CA GLN A 116 -25.37 -29.30 17.49
C GLN A 116 -24.96 -30.78 17.37
N GLY A 117 -23.99 -31.27 18.17
CA GLY A 117 -24.23 -32.02 19.42
C GLY A 117 -24.94 -33.34 19.11
N ASP A 118 -24.42 -34.56 19.29
CA ASP A 118 -23.45 -35.15 20.24
C ASP A 118 -22.51 -36.16 19.55
#